data_AF-E3MXD0-F1
#
_entry.id   AF-E3MXD0-F1
#
_cell.length_a   1.000
_cell.length_b   1.000
_cell.length_c   1.000
_cell.angle_alpha   90.00
_cell.angle_beta   90.00
_cell.angle_gamma   90.00
#
_symmetry.space_group_name_H-M   'P 1'
#
loop_
_entity.id
_entity.type
_entity.pdbx_description
1 polymer ?
#
loop_
_entity_poly.entity_id
_entity_poly.type
_entity_poly.pdbx_seq_one_letter_code
_entity_poly.pdbx_strand_id
1 'polypeptide(L)'
;MNFEDNFIFMFTWAINERVVEVIGNDDEPYAPEFEILRMLERKKGLKMELKKDPKKLEIRKEIDEIEKELCRRGMTFLNGWPTFFKADIE
;
A
#
# COMPACT_ATOMS: atom_id res chain seq x y z
N MET A 1 4.72 35.69 -36.06
CA MET A 1 5.27 35.06 -34.84
C MET A 1 4.12 34.25 -34.27
N ASN A 2 4.04 32.97 -34.65
CA ASN A 2 2.93 32.10 -34.28
C ASN A 2 3.38 31.37 -33.01
N PHE A 3 2.81 31.75 -31.87
CA PHE A 3 2.91 30.94 -30.66
C PHE A 3 1.91 29.80 -30.84
N GLU A 4 2.39 28.63 -31.22
CA GLU A 4 1.63 27.40 -31.09
C GLU A 4 1.45 27.13 -29.59
N ASP A 5 0.25 27.45 -29.12
CA ASP A 5 -0.24 27.18 -27.78
C ASP A 5 -0.44 25.66 -27.62
N ASN A 6 0.66 24.94 -27.38
CA ASN A 6 0.66 23.54 -26.92
C ASN A 6 0.12 23.46 -25.48
N PHE A 7 -1.20 23.57 -25.32
CA PHE A 7 -1.87 23.28 -24.05
C PHE A 7 -2.10 21.77 -23.89
N ILE A 8 -1.39 21.16 -22.94
CA ILE A 8 -1.73 19.82 -22.44
C ILE A 8 -2.87 19.98 -21.45
N PHE A 9 -4.09 19.62 -21.85
CA PHE A 9 -5.21 19.51 -20.92
C PHE A 9 -5.06 18.26 -20.06
N MET A 10 -4.76 18.42 -18.78
CA MET A 10 -4.90 17.35 -17.79
C MET A 10 -6.30 17.43 -17.19
N PHE A 11 -7.18 16.53 -17.62
CA PHE A 11 -8.48 16.35 -16.97
C PHE A 11 -8.29 15.54 -15.70
N THR A 12 -8.43 16.18 -14.53
CA THR A 12 -8.57 15.48 -13.26
C THR A 12 -10.05 15.36 -12.93
N TRP A 13 -10.59 14.14 -12.93
CA TRP A 13 -11.95 13.89 -12.47
C TRP A 13 -12.09 14.30 -10.99
N ALA A 14 -13.18 15.01 -10.66
CA ALA A 14 -13.49 15.28 -9.26
C ALA A 14 -13.75 13.96 -8.54
N ILE A 15 -13.36 13.84 -7.27
CA ILE A 15 -13.51 12.60 -6.48
C ILE A 15 -14.95 12.06 -6.53
N ASN A 16 -15.93 12.96 -6.56
CA ASN A 16 -17.36 12.61 -6.60
C ASN A 16 -17.82 12.05 -7.94
N GLU A 17 -17.09 12.27 -9.04
CA GLU A 17 -17.39 11.75 -10.38
C GLU A 17 -16.85 10.32 -10.57
N ARG A 18 -15.85 9.90 -9.78
CA ARG A 18 -15.34 8.51 -9.78
C ARG A 18 -16.37 7.49 -9.29
N VAL A 19 -17.31 7.94 -8.47
CA VAL A 19 -18.23 7.09 -7.71
C VAL A 19 -19.31 6.47 -8.61
N VAL A 20 -19.63 7.04 -9.78
CA VAL A 20 -20.81 6.60 -10.55
C VAL A 20 -20.49 5.53 -11.61
N GLU A 21 -19.29 5.53 -12.20
CA GLU A 21 -18.94 4.58 -13.28
C GLU A 21 -18.13 3.35 -12.81
N VAL A 22 -17.48 3.41 -11.64
CA VAL A 22 -16.62 2.32 -11.14
C VAL A 22 -17.35 1.38 -10.16
N ILE A 23 -18.44 1.84 -9.53
CA ILE A 23 -19.15 1.08 -8.48
C ILE A 23 -20.01 -0.08 -9.05
N GLY A 24 -20.11 -0.22 -10.38
CA GLY A 24 -20.83 -1.31 -11.04
C GLY A 24 -19.96 -2.53 -11.41
N ASN A 25 -18.64 -2.42 -11.34
CA ASN A 25 -17.72 -3.55 -11.52
C ASN A 25 -16.88 -3.66 -10.25
N ASP A 26 -17.19 -4.68 -9.43
CA ASP A 26 -16.64 -4.98 -8.10
C ASP A 26 -15.11 -5.16 -8.02
N ASP A 27 -14.37 -4.90 -9.09
CA ASP A 27 -12.90 -4.92 -9.10
C ASP A 27 -12.37 -3.51 -8.82
N GLU A 28 -12.45 -3.05 -7.56
CA GLU A 28 -11.72 -1.85 -7.15
C GLU A 28 -10.24 -2.05 -7.51
N PRO A 29 -9.66 -1.25 -8.43
CA PRO A 29 -8.43 -1.60 -9.15
C PRO A 29 -7.15 -1.60 -8.30
N TYR A 30 -7.29 -1.54 -6.97
CA TYR A 30 -6.20 -1.54 -5.99
C TYR A 30 -6.52 -2.33 -4.71
N ALA A 31 -7.61 -3.11 -4.67
CA ALA A 31 -7.99 -3.85 -3.48
C ALA A 31 -6.84 -4.72 -2.88
N PRO A 32 -6.00 -5.40 -3.70
CA PRO A 32 -4.84 -6.13 -3.20
C PRO A 32 -3.77 -5.24 -2.56
N GLU A 33 -3.48 -4.08 -3.16
CA GLU A 33 -2.50 -3.11 -2.67
C GLU A 33 -2.97 -2.47 -1.36
N PHE A 34 -4.27 -2.19 -1.23
CA PHE A 34 -4.87 -1.68 0.00
C PHE A 34 -4.76 -2.68 1.16
N GLU A 35 -4.81 -3.99 0.89
CA GLU A 35 -4.59 -5.00 1.93
C GLU A 35 -3.15 -4.95 2.46
N ILE A 36 -2.17 -4.82 1.57
CA ILE A 36 -0.75 -4.67 1.94
C ILE A 36 -0.55 -3.40 2.79
N LEU A 37 -1.15 -2.28 2.39
CA LEU A 37 -1.09 -1.03 3.16
C LEU A 37 -1.69 -1.17 4.56
N ARG A 38 -2.85 -1.83 4.69
CA ARG A 38 -3.47 -2.09 6.01
C ARG A 38 -2.59 -2.95 6.91
N MET A 39 -1.93 -3.97 6.35
CA MET A 39 -0.98 -4.81 7.09
C MET A 39 0.23 -4.00 7.59
N LEU A 40 0.79 -3.13 6.74
CA LEU A 40 1.90 -2.25 7.11
C LEU A 40 1.52 -1.24 8.20
N GLU A 41 0.31 -0.67 8.11
CA GLU A 41 -0.22 0.24 9.12
C GLU A 41 -0.40 -0.46 10.47
N ARG A 42 -1.01 -1.66 10.47
CA ARG A 42 -1.14 -2.50 11.68
C ARG A 42 0.22 -2.81 12.30
N LYS A 43 1.19 -3.25 11.49
CA LYS A 43 2.57 -3.50 11.93
C LYS A 43 3.21 -2.27 12.57
N LYS A 44 2.99 -1.08 12.02
CA LYS A 44 3.49 0.18 12.58
C LYS A 44 2.86 0.46 13.95
N GLY A 45 1.54 0.27 14.09
CA GLY A 45 0.83 0.36 15.36
C GLY A 45 1.40 -0.58 16.42
N LEU A 46 1.55 -1.86 16.09
CA LEU A 46 2.12 -2.87 16.97
C LEU A 46 3.56 -2.55 17.39
N LYS A 47 4.41 -2.06 16.46
CA LYS A 47 5.77 -1.62 16.82
C LYS A 47 5.76 -0.45 17.79
N MET A 48 4.81 0.48 17.69
CA MET A 48 4.64 1.59 18.64
C MET A 48 4.17 1.09 20.01
N GLU A 49 3.28 0.11 20.05
CA GLU A 49 2.86 -0.55 21.30
C GLU A 49 4.00 -1.32 21.96
N LEU A 50 4.77 -2.08 21.19
CA LEU A 50 5.92 -2.82 21.69
C LEU A 50 7.01 -1.89 22.25
N LYS A 51 7.16 -0.68 21.71
CA LYS A 51 8.04 0.34 22.30
C LYS A 51 7.58 0.81 23.69
N LYS A 52 6.26 0.83 23.94
CA LYS A 52 5.69 1.18 25.24
C LYS A 52 5.75 0.01 26.23
N ASP A 53 5.56 -1.21 25.74
CA ASP A 53 5.60 -2.42 26.56
C ASP A 53 6.42 -3.53 25.85
N PRO A 54 7.75 -3.55 26.04
CA PRO A 54 8.65 -4.44 25.30
C PRO A 54 8.56 -5.91 25.70
N LYS A 55 7.86 -6.23 26.80
CA LYS A 55 7.70 -7.59 27.34
C LYS A 55 6.52 -8.34 26.73
N LYS A 56 5.65 -7.67 25.96
CA LYS A 56 4.51 -8.32 25.29
C LYS A 56 4.99 -9.21 24.14
N LEU A 57 5.18 -10.49 24.45
CA LEU A 57 5.54 -11.53 23.47
C LEU A 57 4.48 -11.68 22.38
N GLU A 58 3.20 -11.54 22.72
CA GLU A 58 2.09 -11.67 21.76
C GLU A 58 2.19 -10.61 20.64
N ILE A 59 2.55 -9.37 20.96
CA ILE A 59 2.75 -8.31 19.95
C ILE A 59 3.92 -8.65 19.02
N ARG A 60 4.97 -9.30 19.53
CA ARG A 60 6.11 -9.73 18.70
C ARG A 60 5.69 -10.82 17.71
N LYS A 61 4.94 -11.83 18.18
CA LYS A 61 4.41 -12.90 17.32
C LYS A 61 3.54 -12.33 16.20
N GLU A 62 2.66 -11.39 16.53
CA GLU A 62 1.77 -10.77 15.54
C GLU A 62 2.56 -9.95 14.49
N ILE A 63 3.59 -9.20 14.91
CA ILE A 63 4.49 -8.52 13.98
C ILE A 63 5.18 -9.53 13.05
N ASP A 64 5.67 -10.65 13.59
CA ASP A 64 6.35 -11.69 12.81
C ASP A 64 5.41 -12.39 11.82
N GLU A 65 4.14 -12.61 12.20
CA GLU A 65 3.10 -13.16 11.31
C GLU A 65 2.77 -12.21 10.16
N ILE A 66 2.61 -10.92 10.47
CA ILE A 66 2.39 -9.88 9.44
C ILE A 66 3.59 -9.81 8.49
N GLU A 67 4.83 -9.87 9.02
CA GLU A 67 6.04 -9.88 8.19
C GLU A 67 6.10 -11.10 7.27
N LYS A 68 5.81 -12.30 7.77
CA LYS A 68 5.77 -13.52 6.95
C LYS A 68 4.76 -13.42 5.82
N GLU A 69 3.57 -12.90 6.09
CA GLU A 69 2.52 -12.77 5.09
C GLU A 69 2.88 -11.71 4.04
N LEU A 70 3.47 -10.59 4.44
CA LEU A 70 4.00 -9.59 3.50
C LEU A 70 5.12 -10.18 2.62
N CYS A 71 6.01 -11.01 3.19
CA CYS A 71 7.04 -11.72 2.43
C CYS A 71 6.45 -12.70 1.41
N ARG A 72 5.39 -13.44 1.76
CA ARG A 72 4.68 -14.32 0.81
C ARG A 72 4.10 -13.56 -0.38
N ARG A 73 3.71 -12.29 -0.17
CA ARG A 73 3.19 -11.39 -1.21
C ARG A 73 4.30 -10.65 -1.98
N GLY A 74 5.55 -11.11 -1.88
CA GLY A 74 6.69 -10.56 -2.64
C GLY A 74 7.31 -9.29 -2.05
N MET A 75 6.96 -8.94 -0.80
CA MET A 75 7.55 -7.80 -0.11
C MET A 75 8.82 -8.20 0.64
N THR A 76 9.81 -7.32 0.65
CA THR A 76 11.04 -7.45 1.45
C THR A 76 11.19 -6.23 2.35
N PHE A 77 12.05 -6.33 3.37
CA PHE A 77 12.30 -5.21 4.29
C PHE A 77 13.77 -4.83 4.28
N LEU A 78 14.12 -3.74 3.58
CA LEU A 78 15.48 -3.20 3.56
C LEU A 78 15.60 -2.12 4.64
N ASN A 79 16.46 -2.31 5.64
CA ASN A 79 16.61 -1.38 6.78
C ASN A 79 15.28 -1.06 7.49
N GLY A 80 14.34 -2.03 7.50
CA GLY A 80 13.02 -1.87 8.08
C GLY A 80 11.99 -1.18 7.17
N TRP A 81 12.37 -0.75 5.97
CA TRP A 81 11.46 -0.20 4.96
C TRP A 81 10.90 -1.28 4.05
N PRO A 82 9.57 -1.32 3.84
CA PRO A 82 8.96 -2.25 2.91
C PRO A 82 9.37 -1.92 1.47
N THR A 83 9.77 -2.93 0.70
CA THR A 83 10.15 -2.80 -0.72
C THR A 83 9.62 -3.99 -1.49
N PHE A 84 8.95 -3.75 -2.61
CA PHE A 84 8.51 -4.83 -3.50
C PHE A 84 9.70 -5.37 -4.29
N PHE A 85 9.86 -6.69 -4.29
CA PHE A 85 10.70 -7.34 -5.28
C PHE A 85 9.81 -7.53 -6.52
N LYS A 86 9.97 -6.67 -7.53
CA LYS A 86 9.51 -7.03 -8.87
C LYS A 86 10.51 -8.09 -9.33
N ALA A 87 10.12 -9.36 -9.29
CA ALA A 87 10.78 -10.33 -10.15
C ALA A 87 10.49 -9.86 -11.57
N ASP A 88 11.52 -9.43 -12.30
CA ASP A 88 11.39 -9.24 -13.74
C ASP A 88 11.00 -10.60 -14.29
N ILE A 89 9.73 -10.76 -14.65
CA ILE A 89 9.24 -11.92 -15.38
C ILE A 89 9.73 -11.68 -16.81
N GLU A 90 10.87 -12.30 -17.14
CA GLU A 90 11.35 -12.47 -18.51
C GLU A 90 10.37 -13.31 -19.36
#